data_AF-A0AAJ6D934-F1
#
_entry.id   AF-A0AAJ6D934-F1
#
_cell.length_a   1.000
_cell.length_b   1.000
_cell.length_c   1.000
_cell.angle_alpha   90.00
_cell.angle_beta   90.00
_cell.angle_gamma   90.00
#
_symmetry.space_group_name_H-M   'P 1'
#
loop_
_entity.id
_entity.type
_entity.pdbx_description
1 polymer ?
#
loop_
_entity_poly.entity_id
_entity_poly.type
_entity_poly.pdbx_seq_one_letter_code
_entity_poly.pdbx_strand_id
1 'polypeptide(L)'
;MKPLRPYLYQAYYNWILDNENTPYLLINSEYVDTDVPQEFVRDGKIILNISPRSIGQYVVTDEAISFNARFQGITRGVYIPFGAVEAIYAQENGDGVMFQEEAFYQEDTYLDRVNRAQSLKKITKKKSSHLKLVK
;
A
#
# COMPACT_ATOMS: atom_id res chain seq x y z
N MET A 1 9.21 10.97 -14.56
CA MET A 1 10.08 10.72 -13.40
C MET A 1 9.38 9.70 -12.51
N LYS A 2 10.11 8.84 -11.80
CA LYS A 2 9.49 7.91 -10.83
C LYS A 2 9.07 8.67 -9.56
N PRO A 3 8.00 8.24 -8.87
CA PRO A 3 7.66 8.79 -7.56
C PRO A 3 8.76 8.49 -6.54
N LEU A 4 8.97 9.40 -5.59
CA LEU A 4 10.02 9.28 -4.58
C LEU A 4 9.54 8.51 -3.34
N ARG A 5 8.26 8.64 -2.99
CA ARG A 5 7.65 8.05 -1.78
C ARG A 5 8.00 6.57 -1.54
N PRO A 6 7.91 5.64 -2.52
CA PRO A 6 8.19 4.23 -2.26
C PRO A 6 9.64 3.98 -1.83
N TYR A 7 10.57 4.78 -2.35
CA TYR A 7 11.98 4.69 -2.03
C TYR A 7 12.26 5.21 -0.62
N LEU A 8 11.67 6.34 -0.24
CA LEU A 8 11.78 6.88 1.12
C LEU A 8 11.13 5.92 2.13
N TYR A 9 9.96 5.39 1.80
CA TYR A 9 9.29 4.37 2.60
C TYR A 9 10.20 3.17 2.85
N GLN A 10 10.81 2.60 1.81
CA GLN A 10 11.69 1.44 1.96
C GLN A 10 12.92 1.77 2.83
N ALA A 11 13.50 2.97 2.66
CA ALA A 11 14.63 3.42 3.45
C ALA A 11 14.28 3.53 4.94
N TYR A 12 13.17 4.19 5.28
CA TYR A 12 12.72 4.32 6.67
C TYR A 12 12.25 2.99 7.26
N TYR A 13 11.54 2.16 6.49
CA TYR A 13 11.12 0.83 6.93
C TYR A 13 12.31 -0.03 7.33
N ASN A 14 13.35 -0.09 6.48
CA ASN A 14 14.57 -0.84 6.78
C ASN A 14 15.31 -0.23 7.97
N TRP A 15 15.46 1.11 8.01
CA TRP A 15 16.14 1.78 9.11
C TRP A 15 15.45 1.52 10.46
N ILE A 16 14.12 1.55 10.53
CA ILE A 16 13.37 1.22 11.75
C ILE A 16 13.66 -0.22 12.19
N LEU A 17 13.62 -1.19 11.26
CA LEU A 17 13.88 -2.59 11.57
C LEU A 17 15.32 -2.87 11.98
N ASP A 18 16.29 -2.21 11.34
CA ASP A 18 17.71 -2.35 11.66
C ASP A 18 18.04 -1.83 13.07
N ASN A 19 17.20 -0.93 13.60
CA ASN A 19 17.25 -0.45 14.99
C ASN A 19 16.37 -1.27 15.96
N GLU A 20 15.90 -2.45 15.54
CA GLU A 20 15.05 -3.36 16.32
C GLU A 20 13.71 -2.75 16.77
N ASN A 21 13.26 -1.69 16.09
CA ASN A 21 12.01 -1.01 16.39
C ASN A 21 10.84 -1.54 15.54
N THR A 22 9.61 -1.22 15.94
CA THR A 22 8.37 -1.69 15.30
C THR A 22 7.83 -0.64 14.32
N PRO A 23 7.88 -0.90 13.00
CA PRO A 23 7.40 0.06 12.00
C PRO A 23 5.87 0.13 11.99
N TYR A 24 5.36 1.35 12.17
CA TYR A 24 3.95 1.71 12.11
C TYR A 24 3.72 2.64 10.92
N LEU A 25 2.62 2.39 10.18
CA LEU A 25 2.12 3.26 9.13
C LEU A 25 0.94 4.08 9.63
N LEU A 26 0.94 5.38 9.36
CA LEU A 26 -0.23 6.24 9.43
C LEU A 26 -0.84 6.38 8.04
N ILE A 27 -2.11 6.03 7.91
CA ILE A 27 -2.80 5.89 6.63
C ILE A 27 -4.09 6.70 6.64
N ASN A 28 -4.31 7.46 5.56
CA ASN A 28 -5.59 8.06 5.22
C ASN A 28 -6.53 7.00 4.64
N SER A 29 -7.54 6.56 5.38
CA SER A 29 -8.47 5.53 4.91
C SER A 29 -9.48 6.05 3.89
N GLU A 30 -9.61 7.37 3.75
CA GLU A 30 -10.53 8.01 2.80
C GLU A 30 -9.94 8.14 1.40
N TYR A 31 -8.63 7.93 1.25
CA TYR A 31 -7.97 7.97 -0.06
C TYR A 31 -8.50 6.84 -0.95
N VAL A 32 -8.79 7.16 -2.21
CA VAL A 32 -9.39 6.23 -3.17
C VAL A 32 -8.64 4.89 -3.32
N ASP A 33 -9.39 3.79 -3.48
CA ASP A 33 -8.90 2.41 -3.54
C ASP A 33 -8.18 1.89 -2.28
N THR A 34 -8.17 2.63 -1.17
CA THR A 34 -7.67 2.09 0.11
C THR A 34 -8.60 1.00 0.63
N ASP A 35 -8.07 -0.21 0.81
CA ASP A 35 -8.79 -1.36 1.35
C ASP A 35 -8.16 -1.77 2.69
N VAL A 36 -8.82 -1.32 3.76
CA VAL A 36 -8.49 -1.59 5.17
C VAL A 36 -9.78 -1.91 5.92
N PRO A 37 -9.74 -2.69 7.01
CA PRO A 37 -10.96 -3.00 7.77
C PRO A 37 -11.47 -1.75 8.50
N GLN A 38 -12.61 -1.24 8.04
CA GLN A 38 -13.16 0.07 8.40
C GLN A 38 -13.55 0.17 9.88
N GLU A 39 -13.81 -0.96 10.54
CA GLU A 39 -14.13 -1.00 11.97
C GLU A 39 -12.98 -0.52 12.87
N PHE A 40 -11.73 -0.51 12.38
CA PHE A 40 -10.55 0.00 13.09
C PHE A 40 -10.16 1.43 12.68
N VAL A 41 -10.86 2.03 11.71
CA VAL A 41 -10.64 3.42 11.29
C VAL A 41 -11.17 4.38 12.36
N ARG A 42 -10.42 5.45 12.63
CA ARG A 42 -10.79 6.55 13.53
C ARG A 42 -10.45 7.87 12.85
N ASP A 43 -11.43 8.77 12.76
CA ASP A 43 -11.27 10.10 12.14
C ASP A 43 -10.66 10.05 10.73
N GLY A 44 -11.12 9.10 9.91
CA GLY A 44 -10.63 8.89 8.54
C GLY A 44 -9.19 8.36 8.47
N LYS A 45 -8.59 7.95 9.60
CA LYS A 45 -7.24 7.41 9.68
C LYS A 45 -7.22 6.00 10.25
N ILE A 46 -6.19 5.25 9.86
CA ILE A 46 -5.84 3.98 10.51
C ILE A 46 -4.33 3.92 10.71
N ILE A 47 -3.92 3.33 11.82
CA ILE A 47 -2.51 3.05 12.10
C ILE A 47 -2.29 1.54 12.04
N LEU A 48 -1.32 1.10 11.24
CA LEU A 48 -1.05 -0.32 11.04
C LEU A 48 0.39 -0.68 11.39
N ASN A 49 0.55 -1.72 12.20
CA ASN A 49 1.85 -2.36 12.45
C ASN A 49 2.24 -3.20 11.24
N ILE A 50 3.36 -2.87 10.61
CA ILE A 50 3.90 -3.56 9.43
C ILE A 50 5.20 -4.31 9.72
N SER A 51 5.50 -4.60 10.99
CA SER A 51 6.65 -5.45 11.34
C SER A 51 6.52 -6.83 10.70
N PRO A 52 7.63 -7.47 10.26
CA PRO A 52 7.59 -8.77 9.58
C PRO A 52 6.84 -9.87 10.32
N ARG A 53 6.80 -9.80 11.66
CA ARG A 53 6.07 -10.74 12.52
C ARG A 53 4.55 -10.53 12.54
N SER A 54 4.07 -9.35 12.18
CA SER A 54 2.65 -8.95 12.23
C SER A 54 1.93 -9.12 10.90
N ILE A 55 2.68 -9.26 9.80
CA ILE A 55 2.14 -9.28 8.43
C ILE A 55 2.65 -10.50 7.64
N GLY A 56 1.94 -10.86 6.58
CA GLY A 56 2.34 -11.90 5.63
C GLY A 56 2.02 -11.52 4.19
N GLN A 57 2.67 -12.17 3.21
CA GLN A 57 2.49 -11.84 1.78
C GLN A 57 2.70 -10.34 1.49
N TYR A 58 3.72 -9.76 2.13
CA TYR A 58 4.04 -8.35 2.01
C TYR A 58 4.64 -8.04 0.64
N VAL A 59 4.03 -7.09 -0.07
CA VAL A 59 4.42 -6.64 -1.40
C VAL A 59 4.36 -5.12 -1.44
N VAL A 60 5.40 -4.52 -2.00
CA VAL A 60 5.52 -3.09 -2.24
C VAL A 60 5.77 -2.87 -3.72
N THR A 61 5.04 -1.94 -4.32
CA THR A 61 5.17 -1.53 -5.72
C THR A 61 5.28 -0.02 -5.80
N ASP A 62 5.51 0.54 -7.00
CA ASP A 62 5.50 1.99 -7.18
C ASP A 62 4.11 2.62 -6.88
N GLU A 63 3.02 1.82 -6.88
CA GLU A 63 1.64 2.31 -6.67
C GLU A 63 1.12 2.09 -5.24
N ALA A 64 1.44 0.95 -4.62
CA ALA A 64 0.81 0.54 -3.37
C ALA A 64 1.65 -0.41 -2.53
N ILE A 65 1.30 -0.47 -1.24
CA ILE A 65 1.70 -1.47 -0.27
C ILE A 65 0.54 -2.45 -0.08
N SER A 66 0.81 -3.75 -0.09
CA SER A 66 -0.22 -4.77 0.18
C SER A 66 0.33 -5.90 1.04
N PHE A 67 -0.49 -6.40 1.96
CA PHE A 67 -0.13 -7.51 2.83
C PHE A 67 -1.39 -8.15 3.43
N ASN A 68 -1.23 -9.28 4.11
CA ASN A 68 -2.23 -9.86 4.97
C ASN A 68 -1.87 -9.60 6.43
N ALA A 69 -2.86 -9.25 7.25
CA ALA A 69 -2.70 -9.07 8.69
C ALA A 69 -3.92 -9.64 9.45
N ARG A 70 -3.75 -9.89 10.75
CA ARG A 70 -4.83 -10.36 11.61
C ARG A 70 -5.46 -9.20 12.37
N PHE A 71 -6.77 -9.07 12.23
CA PHE A 71 -7.58 -8.10 12.95
C PHE A 71 -8.55 -8.88 13.83
N GLN A 72 -8.41 -8.76 15.15
CA GLN A 72 -9.15 -9.58 16.13
C GLN A 72 -9.11 -11.09 15.81
N GLY A 73 -7.94 -11.58 15.41
CA GLY A 73 -7.70 -13.00 15.07
C GLY A 73 -8.10 -13.41 13.66
N ILE A 74 -8.89 -12.60 12.93
CA ILE A 74 -9.33 -12.86 11.56
C ILE A 74 -8.30 -12.30 10.58
N THR A 75 -7.79 -13.14 9.69
CA THR A 75 -6.88 -12.71 8.61
C THR A 75 -7.65 -11.92 7.55
N ARG A 76 -7.16 -10.72 7.22
CA ARG A 76 -7.67 -9.85 6.17
C ARG A 76 -6.53 -9.44 5.25
N GLY A 77 -6.85 -9.30 3.95
CA GLY A 77 -5.97 -8.60 3.02
C GLY A 77 -6.08 -7.09 3.26
N VAL A 78 -4.97 -6.40 3.04
CA VAL A 78 -4.83 -4.96 3.16
C VAL A 78 -4.19 -4.45 1.87
N TYR A 79 -4.75 -3.39 1.31
CA TYR A 79 -4.20 -2.69 0.14
C TYR A 79 -4.21 -1.18 0.38
N ILE A 80 -3.02 -0.58 0.30
CA ILE A 80 -2.80 0.83 0.66
C ILE A 80 -2.07 1.49 -0.50
N PRO A 81 -2.75 2.30 -1.33
CA PRO A 81 -2.10 3.16 -2.28
C PRO A 81 -1.07 4.05 -1.59
N PHE A 82 0.08 4.32 -2.22
CA PHE A 82 1.09 5.18 -1.62
C PHE A 82 0.60 6.61 -1.36
N GLY A 83 -0.41 7.07 -2.10
CA GLY A 83 -1.13 8.32 -1.85
C GLY A 83 -1.81 8.37 -0.48
N ALA A 84 -2.28 7.23 0.02
CA ALA A 84 -2.91 7.09 1.32
C ALA A 84 -1.91 7.07 2.48
N VAL A 85 -0.62 6.81 2.22
CA VAL A 85 0.41 6.71 3.27
C VAL A 85 0.87 8.11 3.67
N GLU A 86 0.55 8.53 4.88
CA GLU A 86 0.90 9.85 5.41
C GLU A 86 2.24 9.84 6.14
N ALA A 87 2.51 8.79 6.92
CA ALA A 87 3.76 8.67 7.65
C ALA A 87 4.17 7.21 7.88
N ILE A 88 5.47 7.02 8.10
CA ILE A 88 6.06 5.80 8.67
C ILE A 88 6.91 6.19 9.86
N TYR A 89 6.75 5.48 10.98
CA TYR A 89 7.50 5.76 12.21
C TYR A 89 7.69 4.52 13.08
N ALA A 90 8.68 4.56 13.97
CA ALA A 90 8.91 3.57 15.00
C ALA A 90 7.92 3.75 16.15
N GLN A 91 7.19 2.69 16.51
CA GLN A 91 6.20 2.72 17.59
C GLN A 91 6.81 3.16 18.94
N GLU A 92 8.06 2.79 19.18
CA GLU A 92 8.74 2.89 20.48
C GLU A 92 9.06 4.33 20.86
N ASN A 93 9.44 5.16 19.89
CA ASN A 93 9.95 6.51 20.14
C ASN A 93 9.34 7.58 19.22
N GLY A 94 8.57 7.19 18.20
CA GLY A 94 7.95 8.11 17.25
C GLY A 94 8.88 8.59 16.14
N ASP A 95 10.13 8.12 16.08
CA ASP A 95 11.08 8.53 15.03
C ASP A 95 10.64 7.99 13.67
N GLY A 96 10.71 8.83 12.64
CA GLY A 96 10.23 8.46 11.32
C GLY A 96 10.15 9.64 10.36
N VAL A 97 9.23 9.56 9.41
CA VAL A 97 8.99 10.61 8.43
C VAL A 97 7.51 10.73 8.11
N MET A 98 7.06 11.98 7.94
CA MET A 98 5.81 12.31 7.27
C MET A 98 6.10 12.59 5.79
N PHE A 99 5.39 11.89 4.91
CA PHE A 99 5.61 12.02 3.48
C PHE A 99 5.06 13.34 2.95
N GLN A 100 5.83 13.98 2.07
CA GLN A 100 5.41 15.18 1.37
C GLN A 100 4.42 14.82 0.26
N GLU A 101 3.55 15.76 -0.11
CA GLU A 101 2.67 15.61 -1.26
C GLU A 101 3.48 15.44 -2.55
N GLU A 102 3.05 14.50 -3.39
CA GLU A 102 3.63 14.27 -4.72
C GLU A 102 2.51 14.25 -5.75
N ALA A 103 2.65 14.99 -6.85
CA ALA A 103 1.67 15.04 -7.93
C ALA A 103 1.32 13.64 -8.49
N PHE A 104 2.28 12.71 -8.46
CA PHE A 104 2.05 11.32 -8.87
C PHE A 104 0.97 10.63 -8.04
N TYR A 105 0.79 11.01 -6.77
CA TYR A 105 -0.19 10.40 -5.86
C TYR A 105 -1.39 11.29 -5.57
N GLN A 106 -1.62 12.35 -6.36
CA GLN A 106 -2.90 13.03 -6.31
C GLN A 106 -4.00 12.12 -6.90
N GLU A 107 -5.18 12.12 -6.29
CA GLU A 107 -6.24 11.16 -6.57
C GLU A 107 -6.64 11.11 -8.04
N ASP A 108 -6.84 12.27 -8.68
CA ASP A 108 -7.18 12.34 -10.12
C ASP A 108 -6.11 11.66 -10.98
N THR A 109 -4.84 11.94 -10.69
CA THR A 109 -3.71 11.38 -11.44
C THR A 109 -3.56 9.88 -11.17
N TYR A 110 -3.87 9.43 -9.96
CA TYR A 110 -3.89 8.01 -9.59
C TYR A 110 -5.00 7.26 -10.31
N LEU A 111 -6.23 7.78 -10.25
CA LEU A 111 -7.40 7.20 -10.90
C LEU A 111 -7.21 7.03 -12.41
N ASP A 112 -6.64 8.04 -13.08
CA ASP A 112 -6.30 7.96 -14.50
C ASP A 112 -5.37 6.79 -14.81
N ARG A 113 -4.35 6.55 -13.98
CA ARG A 113 -3.42 5.43 -14.15
C ARG A 113 -4.09 4.09 -13.89
N VAL A 114 -4.88 3.97 -12.83
CA VAL A 114 -5.60 2.73 -12.49
C VAL A 114 -6.58 2.37 -13.61
N ASN A 115 -7.38 3.33 -14.09
CA ASN A 115 -8.32 3.14 -15.19
C ASN A 115 -7.62 2.73 -16.49
N ARG A 116 -6.49 3.37 -16.80
CA ARG A 116 -5.66 2.99 -17.95
C ARG A 116 -5.14 1.57 -17.82
N ALA A 117 -4.62 1.17 -16.66
CA ALA A 117 -4.13 -0.19 -16.44
C ALA A 117 -5.24 -1.25 -16.55
N GLN A 118 -6.43 -0.98 -16.04
CA GLN A 118 -7.58 -1.88 -16.14
C GLN A 118 -8.06 -2.07 -17.60
N SER A 119 -8.12 -0.99 -18.38
CA SER A 119 -8.51 -1.06 -19.79
C SER A 119 -7.53 -1.91 -20.61
N LEU A 120 -6.22 -1.78 -20.37
CA LEU A 120 -5.19 -2.60 -21.01
C LEU A 120 -5.32 -4.09 -20.66
N LYS A 121 -5.58 -4.42 -19.39
CA LYS A 121 -5.83 -5.81 -18.95
C LYS A 121 -7.06 -6.43 -19.63
N LYS A 122 -8.11 -5.64 -19.85
CA LYS A 122 -9.33 -6.10 -20.56
C LYS A 122 -9.03 -6.43 -22.03
N ILE A 123 -8.19 -5.62 -22.69
CA ILE A 123 -7.77 -5.85 -24.08
C ILE A 123 -6.95 -7.14 -24.22
N THR A 124 -5.98 -7.37 -23.32
CA THR A 124 -5.13 -8.58 -23.39
C THR A 124 -5.94 -9.86 -23.13
N LYS A 125 -6.86 -9.85 -22.16
CA LYS A 125 -7.75 -10.99 -21.88
C LYS A 125 -8.64 -11.35 -23.07
N LYS A 126 -9.13 -10.36 -23.82
CA LYS A 126 -9.94 -10.57 -25.04
C LYS A 126 -9.15 -11.23 -26.18
N LYS A 127 -7.83 -11.02 -26.27
CA LYS A 127 -6.97 -11.62 -27.31
C LYS A 127 -6.56 -13.07 -27.01
N SER A 128 -6.48 -13.45 -25.74
CA SER A 128 -6.00 -14.77 -25.29
C SER A 128 -7.00 -15.92 -25.48
N SER A 129 -8.28 -15.66 -25.81
CA SER A 129 -9.34 -16.67 -25.81
C SER A 129 -9.39 -17.58 -27.06
N HIS A 130 -8.38 -17.55 -27.92
CA HIS A 130 -8.34 -18.28 -29.20
C HIS A 130 -7.29 -19.40 -29.27
N LEU A 131 -6.86 -19.97 -28.14
CA LEU A 131 -5.99 -21.15 -28.18
C LEU A 131 -6.84 -22.42 -28.31
N LYS A 132 -6.89 -22.98 -29.52
CA LYS A 132 -7.45 -24.31 -29.75
C LYS A 132 -6.40 -25.37 -29.42
N LEU A 133 -6.79 -26.35 -28.60
CA LEU A 133 -6.01 -27.55 -28.33
C LEU A 133 -5.88 -28.35 -29.65
N VAL A 134 -4.66 -28.49 -30.15
CA VAL A 134 -4.35 -29.41 -31.25
C VAL A 134 -4.12 -30.78 -30.61
N LYS A 135 -4.92 -31.77 -31.02
CA LYS A 135 -4.84 -33.17 -30.56
C LYS A 135 -3.90 -33.97 -31.45
#